data_AF-X0Y014-F1
#
_entry.id   AF-X0Y014-F1
#
_cell.length_a   1.000
_cell.length_b   1.000
_cell.length_c   1.000
_cell.angle_alpha   90.00
_cell.angle_beta   90.00
_cell.angle_gamma   90.00
#
_symmetry.space_group_name_H-M   'P 1'
#
loop_
_entity.id
_entity.type
_entity.pdbx_description
1 polymer ?
#
loop_
_entity_poly.entity_id
_entity_poly.type
_entity_poly.pdbx_seq_one_letter_code
_entity_poly.pdbx_strand_id
1 'polypeptide(L)'
;MAKKKVVKKTTITEETIITDEKTQIVCILDTSASMSSIIEEARGGFNKFLRDQKELPDEATITIIVFDNLYELIYDNIDIKKAKELTSQ
;
A
#
# COMPACT_ATOMS: atom_id res chain seq x y z
N MET A 1 -53.08 24.57 -14.65
CA MET A 1 -51.71 24.77 -15.16
C MET A 1 -50.73 24.10 -14.20
N ALA A 2 -50.23 22.90 -14.53
CA ALA A 2 -49.36 22.11 -13.64
C ALA A 2 -47.89 22.29 -14.05
N LYS A 3 -47.04 22.76 -13.12
CA LYS A 3 -45.61 22.93 -13.32
C LYS A 3 -44.91 21.57 -13.18
N LYS A 4 -44.42 21.00 -14.29
CA LYS A 4 -43.65 19.75 -14.30
C LYS A 4 -42.23 20.03 -13.78
N LYS A 5 -41.90 19.54 -12.58
CA LYS A 5 -40.59 19.68 -11.95
C LYS A 5 -39.61 18.71 -12.63
N VAL A 6 -38.68 19.24 -13.43
CA VAL A 6 -37.63 18.44 -14.08
C VAL A 6 -36.52 18.18 -13.06
N VAL A 7 -36.34 16.92 -12.68
CA VAL A 7 -35.24 16.49 -11.81
C VAL A 7 -34.05 16.14 -12.71
N LYS A 8 -32.98 16.95 -12.67
CA LYS A 8 -31.70 16.63 -13.30
C LYS A 8 -31.01 15.53 -12.48
N LYS A 9 -30.92 14.32 -13.03
CA LYS A 9 -30.17 13.21 -12.46
C LYS A 9 -28.76 13.25 -13.06
N THR A 10 -27.81 13.81 -12.33
CA THR A 10 -26.40 13.78 -12.75
C THR A 10 -25.89 12.36 -12.51
N THR A 11 -25.55 11.66 -13.58
CA THR A 11 -24.90 10.34 -13.50
C THR A 11 -23.41 10.60 -13.74
N ILE A 12 -22.58 10.31 -12.74
CA ILE A 12 -21.12 10.33 -12.88
C ILE A 12 -20.73 8.95 -13.42
N THR A 13 -20.15 8.89 -14.61
CA THR A 13 -19.57 7.67 -15.15
C THR A 13 -18.09 7.67 -14.76
N GLU A 14 -17.71 6.81 -13.84
CA GLU A 14 -16.30 6.50 -13.56
C GLU A 14 -15.77 5.71 -14.76
N GLU A 15 -15.00 6.35 -15.64
CA GLU A 15 -14.24 5.63 -16.67
C GLU A 15 -13.06 4.93 -15.99
N THR A 16 -13.16 3.61 -15.82
CA THR A 16 -11.99 2.79 -15.47
C THR A 16 -11.05 2.77 -16.66
N ILE A 17 -9.95 3.52 -16.59
CA ILE A 17 -8.87 3.45 -17.57
C ILE A 17 -8.15 2.11 -17.33
N ILE A 18 -8.40 1.11 -18.17
CA ILE A 18 -7.71 -0.18 -18.08
C ILE A 18 -6.30 0.01 -18.68
N THR A 19 -5.30 0.11 -17.82
CA THR A 19 -3.88 0.10 -18.21
C THR A 19 -3.27 -1.28 -17.90
N ASP A 20 -2.29 -1.73 -18.68
CA ASP A 20 -1.51 -2.97 -18.39
C ASP A 20 -0.32 -2.68 -17.46
N GLU A 21 -0.32 -1.53 -16.78
CA GLU A 21 0.79 -1.11 -15.94
C GLU A 21 0.77 -1.91 -14.63
N LYS A 22 1.78 -2.77 -14.45
CA LYS A 22 1.95 -3.56 -13.23
C LYS A 22 2.90 -2.86 -12.27
N THR A 23 2.45 -2.64 -11.05
CA THR A 23 3.28 -2.08 -9.98
C THR A 23 3.84 -3.18 -9.09
N GLN A 24 5.16 -3.17 -8.89
CA GLN A 24 5.84 -4.00 -7.91
C GLN A 24 6.63 -3.11 -6.95
N ILE A 25 6.36 -3.29 -5.66
CA ILE A 25 6.99 -2.54 -4.57
C ILE A 25 7.92 -3.48 -3.83
N VAL A 26 9.22 -3.15 -3.77
CA VAL A 26 10.22 -3.94 -3.04
C VAL A 26 10.75 -3.10 -1.89
N CYS A 27 10.49 -3.54 -0.67
CA CYS A 27 10.92 -2.88 0.55
C CYS A 27 12.08 -3.67 1.18
N ILE A 28 13.22 -3.00 1.35
CA ILE A 28 14.41 -3.55 2.01
C ILE A 28 14.63 -2.72 3.28
N LEU A 29 14.49 -3.36 4.45
CA LEU A 29 14.43 -2.70 5.74
C LEU A 29 15.64 -3.07 6.59
N ASP A 30 16.40 -2.06 7.01
CA ASP A 30 17.55 -2.24 7.90
C ASP A 30 17.09 -2.36 9.35
N THR A 31 17.41 -3.49 9.99
CA THR A 31 17.13 -3.77 11.41
C THR A 31 18.41 -3.87 12.24
N SER A 32 19.54 -3.39 11.72
CA SER A 32 20.83 -3.42 12.41
C SER A 32 20.82 -2.59 13.69
N ALA A 33 21.74 -2.89 14.61
CA ALA A 33 21.84 -2.20 15.90
C ALA A 33 22.02 -0.66 15.78
N SER A 34 22.54 -0.18 14.64
CA SER A 34 22.65 1.27 14.38
C SER A 34 21.29 1.96 14.28
N MET A 35 20.26 1.23 13.86
CA MET A 35 18.88 1.70 13.76
C MET A 35 18.14 1.62 15.09
N SER A 36 18.72 1.08 16.16
CA SER A 36 18.01 0.80 17.42
C SER A 36 17.29 2.01 18.03
N SER A 37 17.79 3.23 17.83
CA SER A 37 17.17 4.46 18.30
C SER A 37 15.98 4.94 17.45
N ILE A 38 15.87 4.49 16.20
CA ILE A 38 14.89 4.96 15.21
C ILE A 38 14.09 3.81 14.55
N ILE A 39 14.33 2.56 14.95
CA ILE A 39 13.74 1.38 14.32
C ILE A 39 12.22 1.40 14.42
N GLU A 40 11.68 1.88 15.55
CA GLU A 40 10.25 2.02 15.76
C GLU A 40 9.64 3.13 14.89
N GLU A 41 10.38 4.22 14.64
CA GLU A 41 9.95 5.27 13.71
C GLU A 41 9.97 4.77 12.27
N ALA A 42 11.02 4.04 11.88
CA ALA A 42 11.13 3.42 10.55
C ALA A 42 10.00 2.41 10.30
N ARG A 43 9.70 1.56 11.29
CA ARG A 43 8.56 0.63 11.28
C ARG A 43 7.24 1.36 11.18
N GLY A 44 7.04 2.42 11.95
CA GLY A 44 5.84 3.27 11.90
C GLY A 44 5.64 3.91 10.53
N GLY A 45 6.73 4.43 9.94
CA GLY A 45 6.75 4.99 8.59
C GLY A 45 6.40 3.95 7.53
N PHE A 46 6.96 2.74 7.62
CA PHE A 46 6.62 1.63 6.74
C PHE A 46 5.15 1.23 6.86
N ASN A 47 4.62 1.09 8.08
CA ASN A 47 3.21 0.72 8.28
C ASN A 47 2.27 1.80 7.74
N LYS A 48 2.61 3.08 7.88
CA LYS A 48 1.87 4.17 7.24
C LYS A 48 1.91 4.05 5.71
N PHE A 49 3.10 3.86 5.13
CA PHE A 49 3.26 3.65 3.69
C PHE A 49 2.40 2.47 3.20
N LEU A 50 2.43 1.33 3.90
CA LEU A 50 1.65 0.16 3.53
C LEU A 50 0.14 0.45 3.54
N ARG A 51 -0.36 1.20 4.52
CA ARG A 51 -1.78 1.63 4.55
C ARG A 51 -2.11 2.55 3.39
N ASP A 52 -1.30 3.59 3.16
CA ASP A 52 -1.52 4.55 2.08
C ASP A 52 -1.55 3.83 0.72
N GLN A 53 -0.68 2.85 0.49
CA GLN A 53 -0.67 2.06 -0.76
C GLN A 53 -1.90 1.12 -0.90
N LYS A 54 -2.43 0.59 0.20
CA LYS A 54 -3.64 -0.26 0.18
C LYS A 54 -4.92 0.51 -0.16
N GLU A 55 -4.94 1.82 0.10
CA GLU A 55 -6.06 2.69 -0.22
C GLU A 55 -6.12 3.09 -1.70
N LEU A 56 -5.01 2.89 -2.44
CA LEU A 56 -4.98 3.16 -3.87
C LEU A 56 -5.88 2.17 -4.64
N PRO A 57 -6.58 2.64 -5.69
CA PRO A 57 -7.44 1.80 -6.51
C PRO A 57 -6.66 0.77 -7.33
N ASP A 58 -5.40 1.07 -7.65
CA ASP A 58 -4.54 0.27 -8.51
C ASP A 58 -4.09 -1.04 -7.87
N GLU A 59 -3.75 -2.01 -8.72
CA GLU A 59 -3.19 -3.28 -8.29
C GLU A 59 -1.66 -3.18 -8.14
N ALA A 60 -1.14 -3.65 -7.00
CA ALA A 60 0.29 -3.72 -6.77
C ALA A 60 0.67 -5.00 -6.01
N THR A 61 1.88 -5.48 -6.30
CA THR A 61 2.52 -6.54 -5.52
C THR A 61 3.59 -5.95 -4.61
N ILE A 62 3.82 -6.57 -3.46
CA ILE A 62 4.83 -6.15 -2.50
C ILE A 62 5.75 -7.31 -2.11
N THR A 63 7.03 -7.00 -1.95
CA THR A 63 8.07 -7.87 -1.42
C THR A 63 8.71 -7.15 -0.24
N ILE A 64 8.84 -7.81 0.90
CA ILE A 64 9.45 -7.23 2.11
C ILE A 64 10.64 -8.09 2.50
N ILE A 65 11.79 -7.44 2.58
CA ILE A 65 13.07 -8.00 3.03
C ILE A 65 13.50 -7.21 4.25
N VAL A 66 13.86 -7.89 5.33
CA VAL A 66 14.51 -7.29 6.50
C VAL A 66 15.94 -7.78 6.56
N PHE A 67 16.90 -6.93 6.95
CA PHE A 67 18.30 -7.33 7.04
C PHE A 67 19.04 -6.71 8.21
N ASP A 68 19.97 -7.49 8.78
CA ASP A 68 21.05 -7.00 9.64
C ASP A 68 22.41 -7.57 9.15
N ASN A 69 22.90 -8.64 9.76
CA ASN A 69 24.01 -9.48 9.36
C ASN A 69 23.58 -10.51 8.30
N LEU A 70 22.32 -10.96 8.35
CA LEU A 70 21.69 -11.81 7.34
C LEU A 70 20.40 -11.15 6.88
N TYR A 71 19.88 -11.58 5.73
CA TYR A 71 18.59 -11.12 5.25
C TYR A 71 17.51 -12.18 5.50
N GLU A 72 16.30 -11.72 5.81
CA GLU A 72 15.11 -12.54 5.91
C GLU A 72 14.05 -11.98 4.95
N LEU A 73 13.43 -12.89 4.18
CA LEU A 73 12.33 -12.56 3.26
C LEU A 73 11.01 -12.74 4.00
N ILE A 74 10.35 -11.64 4.35
CA ILE A 74 9.07 -11.65 5.06
C ILE A 74 7.91 -11.91 4.09
N TYR A 75 7.92 -11.24 2.93
CA TYR A 75 6.94 -11.46 1.86
C TYR A 75 7.63 -11.47 0.51
N ASP A 76 7.15 -12.34 -0.36
CA ASP A 76 7.60 -12.47 -1.75
C ASP A 76 6.42 -12.30 -2.71
N ASN A 77 6.49 -11.25 -3.53
CA ASN A 77 5.55 -10.95 -4.62
C ASN A 77 4.07 -11.18 -4.25
N ILE A 78 3.63 -10.73 -3.07
CA ILE A 78 2.23 -10.88 -2.65
C ILE A 78 1.41 -9.66 -3.04
N ASP A 79 0.11 -9.83 -3.21
CA ASP A 79 -0.84 -8.70 -3.31
C ASP A 79 -0.70 -7.79 -2.09
N ILE A 80 -0.48 -6.49 -2.33
CA ILE A 80 -0.29 -5.49 -1.27
C ILE A 80 -1.49 -5.41 -0.32
N LYS A 81 -2.69 -5.72 -0.79
CA LYS A 81 -3.92 -5.74 0.03
C LYS A 81 -3.89 -6.86 1.08
N LYS A 82 -3.11 -7.91 0.84
CA LYS A 82 -2.94 -9.06 1.76
C LYS A 82 -1.73 -8.92 2.69
N ALA A 83 -0.79 -8.03 2.39
CA ALA A 83 0.38 -7.81 3.23
C ALA A 83 -0.03 -7.28 4.61
N LYS A 84 0.55 -7.80 5.69
CA LYS A 84 0.29 -7.32 7.05
C LYS A 84 1.31 -6.27 7.47
N GLU A 85 0.91 -5.43 8.41
CA GLU A 85 1.81 -4.48 9.06
C GLU A 85 2.95 -5.20 9.80
N LEU A 86 4.11 -4.54 9.90
CA LEU A 86 5.23 -5.02 10.69
C LEU A 86 4.94 -4.78 12.17
N THR A 87 4.67 -5.85 12.92
CA THR A 87 4.50 -5.83 14.39
C THR A 87 5.82 -6.13 15.07
N SER A 88 6.07 -5.53 16.24
CA SER A 88 7.25 -5.81 17.06
C SER A 88 7.25 -7.29 17.47
N GLN A 89 8.37 -7.99 17.23
CA GLN A 89 8.65 -9.27 17.86
C GLN A 89 9.47 -9.04 19.11
#